data_AF-X0XGA0-F1
#
_entry.id   AF-X0XGA0-F1
#
_cell.length_a   1.000
_cell.length_b   1.000
_cell.length_c   1.000
_cell.angle_alpha   90.00
_cell.angle_beta   90.00
_cell.angle_gamma   90.00
#
_symmetry.space_group_name_H-M   'P 1'
#
loop_
_entity.id
_entity.type
_entity.pdbx_description
1 polymer ?
#
loop_
_entity_poly.entity_id
_entity_poly.type
_entity_poly.pdbx_seq_one_letter_code
_entity_poly.pdbx_strand_id
1 'polypeptide(L)'
;MERVKELRERYPRWGKNKLAVLLRREAIEISASTVGRVINRLEEKGLLVEPVNVTMAKRARKRRRKPRYAIRKPKGYKIQGPGDLVEVDTLQVILIPNEIRYQFSARDVVARFDGLRAYKSQSSVKAAHFLQYLQTKFPFKIKAIQIDGGSEFKKHFEQECEKREIMLFELPPRSPKLNGHVERANRTHREEFYEVEDIDLSIEEHNRQLEE
;
A
#
# COMPACT_ATOMS: atom_id res chain seq x y z
N MET A 1 34.03 -32.72 -16.82
CA MET A 1 32.61 -32.44 -16.43
C MET A 1 32.47 -32.43 -14.92
N GLU A 2 33.05 -33.41 -14.22
CA GLU A 2 32.99 -33.58 -12.76
C GLU A 2 33.47 -32.34 -11.99
N ARG A 3 34.62 -31.77 -12.36
CA ARG A 3 35.13 -30.57 -11.67
C ARG A 3 34.23 -29.34 -11.77
N VAL A 4 33.54 -29.15 -12.90
CA VAL A 4 32.56 -28.06 -13.07
C VAL A 4 31.37 -28.27 -12.13
N LYS A 5 30.94 -29.53 -11.96
CA LYS A 5 29.86 -29.91 -11.03
C LYS A 5 30.26 -29.60 -9.59
N GLU A 6 31.43 -30.06 -9.14
CA GLU A 6 31.94 -29.80 -7.78
C GLU A 6 32.04 -28.30 -7.47
N LEU A 7 32.57 -27.51 -8.42
CA LEU A 7 32.66 -26.06 -8.25
C LEU A 7 31.28 -25.40 -8.24
N ARG A 8 30.31 -25.93 -8.99
CA ARG A 8 28.94 -25.43 -9.01
C ARG A 8 28.17 -25.79 -7.74
N GLU A 9 28.43 -26.96 -7.15
CA GLU A 9 27.89 -27.38 -5.85
C GLU A 9 28.50 -26.58 -4.69
N ARG A 10 29.82 -26.30 -4.76
CA ARG A 10 30.50 -25.44 -3.78
C ARG A 10 30.12 -23.96 -3.89
N TYR A 11 29.87 -23.48 -5.12
CA TYR A 11 29.50 -22.09 -5.39
C TYR A 11 28.22 -21.98 -6.23
N PRO A 12 27.03 -22.23 -5.65
CA PRO A 12 25.79 -22.38 -6.41
C PRO A 12 25.19 -21.12 -7.04
N ARG A 13 25.93 -20.01 -7.08
CA ARG A 13 25.52 -18.76 -7.74
C ARG A 13 26.56 -18.25 -8.73
N TRP A 14 27.67 -18.96 -8.88
CA TRP A 14 28.77 -18.51 -9.70
C TRP A 14 28.51 -18.92 -11.15
N GLY A 15 28.43 -17.91 -12.01
CA GLY A 15 28.26 -18.12 -13.44
C GLY A 15 29.53 -18.65 -14.10
N LYS A 16 29.37 -19.11 -15.34
CA LYS A 16 30.41 -19.71 -16.19
C LYS A 16 31.76 -18.98 -16.21
N ASN A 17 31.75 -17.64 -16.14
CA ASN A 17 32.97 -16.83 -16.17
C ASN A 17 33.81 -17.00 -14.90
N LYS A 18 33.18 -17.02 -13.71
CA LYS A 18 33.90 -17.18 -12.44
C LYS A 18 34.46 -18.59 -12.31
N LEU A 19 33.68 -19.60 -12.71
CA LEU A 19 34.12 -20.99 -12.71
C LEU A 19 35.27 -21.22 -13.69
N ALA A 20 35.24 -20.59 -14.88
CA ALA A 20 36.34 -20.66 -15.84
C ALA A 20 37.66 -20.05 -15.30
N VAL A 21 37.60 -19.09 -14.38
CA VAL A 21 38.81 -18.55 -13.70
C VAL A 21 39.35 -19.54 -12.68
N LEU A 22 38.48 -20.18 -11.89
CA LEU A 22 38.92 -21.20 -10.93
C LEU A 22 39.55 -22.40 -11.62
N LEU A 23 38.94 -22.87 -12.71
CA LEU A 23 39.47 -23.99 -13.50
C LEU A 23 40.82 -23.66 -14.12
N ARG A 24 41.01 -22.43 -14.63
CA ARG A 24 42.32 -21.97 -15.12
C ARG A 24 43.40 -21.93 -14.04
N ARG A 25 43.06 -21.58 -12.80
CA ARG A 25 44.00 -21.62 -11.66
C ARG A 25 44.43 -23.05 -11.31
N GLU A 26 43.64 -24.04 -11.69
CA GLU A 26 43.92 -25.47 -11.54
C GLU A 26 44.56 -26.08 -12.80
N ALA A 27 45.09 -25.25 -13.71
CA ALA A 27 45.65 -25.65 -15.00
C ALA A 27 44.66 -26.37 -15.94
N ILE A 28 43.34 -26.19 -15.73
CA ILE A 28 42.28 -26.69 -16.61
C ILE A 28 41.86 -25.56 -17.56
N GLU A 29 42.40 -25.57 -18.77
CA GLU A 29 42.07 -24.58 -19.81
C GLU A 29 40.76 -24.91 -20.52
N ILE A 30 39.65 -24.36 -19.99
CA ILE A 30 38.36 -24.41 -20.67
C ILE A 30 37.72 -23.04 -20.81
N SER A 31 37.12 -22.81 -21.98
CA SER A 31 36.41 -21.56 -22.24
C SER A 31 35.18 -21.43 -21.36
N ALA A 32 34.82 -20.18 -21.02
CA ALA A 32 33.59 -19.91 -20.28
C ALA A 32 32.34 -20.44 -21.02
N SER A 33 32.34 -20.46 -22.34
CA SER A 33 31.26 -21.04 -23.14
C SER A 33 31.14 -22.56 -22.94
N THR A 34 32.26 -23.28 -22.86
CA THR A 34 32.27 -24.72 -22.54
C THR A 34 31.79 -24.97 -21.11
N VAL A 35 32.22 -24.17 -20.14
CA VAL A 35 31.70 -24.23 -18.76
C VAL A 35 30.18 -24.05 -18.75
N GLY A 36 29.66 -23.05 -19.48
CA GLY A 36 28.22 -22.80 -19.58
C GLY A 36 27.46 -24.01 -20.15
N ARG A 37 27.97 -24.62 -21.23
CA ARG A 37 27.37 -25.83 -21.81
C ARG A 37 27.34 -27.01 -20.83
N VAL A 38 28.39 -27.17 -20.03
CA VAL A 38 28.46 -28.22 -19.00
C VAL A 38 27.45 -27.95 -17.89
N ILE A 39 27.32 -26.71 -17.41
CA ILE A 39 26.30 -26.33 -16.42
C ILE A 39 24.90 -26.66 -16.96
N ASN A 40 24.56 -26.23 -18.18
CA ASN A 40 23.24 -26.49 -18.78
C ASN A 40 22.94 -28.00 -18.85
N ARG A 41 23.92 -28.81 -19.29
CA ARG A 41 23.76 -30.27 -19.35
C ARG A 41 23.57 -30.90 -17.97
N LEU A 42 24.20 -30.36 -16.94
CA LEU A 42 24.03 -30.83 -15.56
C LEU A 42 22.66 -30.43 -14.99
N GLU A 43 22.17 -29.22 -15.32
CA GLU A 43 20.81 -28.75 -14.98
C GLU A 43 19.74 -29.60 -15.67
N GLU A 44 19.87 -29.87 -16.98
CA GLU A 44 18.95 -30.71 -17.77
C GLU A 44 18.83 -32.14 -17.22
N LYS A 45 19.94 -32.69 -16.70
CA LYS A 45 19.98 -34.02 -16.08
C LYS A 45 19.52 -34.04 -14.62
N GLY A 46 19.17 -32.89 -14.04
CA GLY A 46 18.80 -32.79 -12.62
C GLY A 46 19.95 -33.09 -11.66
N LEU A 47 21.20 -32.96 -12.11
CA LEU A 47 22.41 -33.29 -11.33
C LEU A 47 22.96 -32.10 -10.53
N LEU A 48 22.27 -30.95 -10.55
CA LEU A 48 22.61 -29.76 -9.78
C LEU A 48 21.44 -29.34 -8.90
N VAL A 49 21.71 -29.10 -7.62
CA VAL A 49 20.76 -28.51 -6.69
C VAL A 49 20.97 -27.00 -6.68
N GLU A 50 20.12 -26.28 -7.41
CA GLU A 50 20.16 -24.82 -7.43
C GLU A 50 19.46 -24.22 -6.20
N PRO A 51 20.10 -23.30 -5.44
CA PRO A 51 19.42 -22.65 -4.34
C PRO A 51 18.28 -21.77 -4.85
N VAL A 52 17.19 -21.74 -4.07
CA VAL A 52 16.01 -20.91 -4.35
C VAL A 52 16.45 -19.47 -4.62
N ASN A 53 16.16 -18.97 -5.81
CA ASN A 53 16.40 -17.57 -6.14
C ASN A 53 15.36 -16.70 -5.43
N VAL A 54 15.68 -16.27 -4.21
CA VAL A 54 14.81 -15.46 -3.34
C VAL A 54 14.28 -14.22 -4.07
N THR A 55 15.09 -13.59 -4.91
CA THR A 55 14.69 -12.42 -5.70
C THR A 55 13.62 -12.78 -6.74
N MET A 56 13.80 -13.90 -7.46
CA MET A 56 12.81 -14.41 -8.39
C MET A 56 11.52 -14.84 -7.68
N ALA A 57 11.63 -15.52 -6.53
CA ALA A 57 10.49 -15.91 -5.71
C ALA A 57 9.71 -14.68 -5.22
N LYS A 58 10.41 -13.63 -4.75
CA LYS A 58 9.79 -12.34 -4.38
C LYS A 58 9.09 -11.68 -5.57
N ARG A 59 9.71 -11.67 -6.75
CA ARG A 59 9.10 -11.14 -8.00
C ARG A 59 7.86 -11.93 -8.41
N ALA A 60 7.91 -13.26 -8.35
CA ALA A 60 6.77 -14.12 -8.64
C ALA A 60 5.61 -13.87 -7.66
N ARG A 61 5.91 -13.73 -6.35
CA ARG A 61 4.90 -13.37 -5.34
C ARG A 61 4.27 -12.01 -5.59
N LYS A 62 5.05 -11.02 -6.06
CA LYS A 62 4.54 -9.69 -6.44
C LYS A 62 3.61 -9.77 -7.67
N ARG A 63 3.96 -10.60 -8.66
CA ARG A 63 3.13 -10.84 -9.86
C ARG A 63 1.81 -11.56 -9.57
N ARG A 64 1.77 -12.39 -8.52
CA ARG A 64 0.56 -13.11 -8.08
C ARG A 64 -0.43 -12.25 -7.27
N ARG A 65 -0.07 -11.00 -6.92
CA ARG A 65 -1.01 -10.12 -6.22
C ARG A 65 -2.12 -9.71 -7.18
N LYS A 66 -3.38 -9.89 -6.76
CA LYS A 66 -4.54 -9.37 -7.49
C LYS A 66 -4.35 -7.86 -7.72
N PRO A 67 -4.74 -7.34 -8.89
CA PRO A 67 -4.79 -5.90 -9.09
C PRO A 67 -5.71 -5.28 -8.04
N ARG A 68 -5.33 -4.11 -7.55
CA ARG A 68 -6.15 -3.35 -6.59
C ARG A 68 -7.35 -2.74 -7.30
N TYR A 69 -8.43 -2.56 -6.56
CA TYR A 69 -9.57 -1.76 -7.02
C TYR A 69 -9.20 -0.28 -7.12
N ALA A 70 -8.37 0.21 -6.18
CA ALA A 70 -7.83 1.57 -6.25
C ALA A 70 -6.93 1.76 -7.48
N ILE A 71 -7.19 2.82 -8.25
CA ILE A 71 -6.41 3.21 -9.42
C ILE A 71 -5.82 4.61 -9.24
N ARG A 72 -4.97 5.04 -10.18
CA ARG A 72 -4.54 6.45 -10.21
C ARG A 72 -5.66 7.32 -10.73
N LYS A 73 -5.86 8.50 -10.12
CA LYS A 73 -6.79 9.51 -10.64
C LYS A 73 -6.41 9.85 -12.09
N PRO A 74 -7.29 9.63 -13.08
CA PRO A 74 -7.02 10.00 -14.46
C PRO A 74 -6.78 11.51 -14.59
N LYS A 75 -5.83 11.92 -15.43
CA LYS A 75 -5.52 13.35 -15.64
C LYS A 75 -6.76 14.16 -16.10
N GLY A 76 -7.63 13.54 -16.89
CA GLY A 76 -8.86 14.16 -17.41
C GLY A 76 -10.09 13.99 -16.51
N TYR A 77 -9.95 13.47 -15.29
CA TYR A 77 -11.08 13.33 -14.38
C TYR A 77 -11.61 14.72 -13.98
N LYS A 78 -12.83 15.04 -14.44
CA LYS A 78 -13.48 16.33 -14.20
C LYS A 78 -14.23 16.28 -12.87
N ILE A 79 -14.06 17.34 -12.09
CA ILE A 79 -14.77 17.58 -10.83
C ILE A 79 -15.63 18.80 -11.09
N GLN A 80 -16.96 18.63 -11.11
CA GLN A 80 -17.93 19.64 -11.51
C GLN A 80 -18.90 20.00 -10.39
N GLY A 81 -19.17 19.07 -9.47
CA GLY A 81 -20.08 19.30 -8.37
C GLY A 81 -19.76 18.50 -7.11
N PRO A 82 -20.53 18.72 -6.04
CA PRO A 82 -20.38 17.99 -4.78
C PRO A 82 -20.50 16.48 -5.00
N GLY A 83 -19.65 15.71 -4.32
CA GLY A 83 -19.59 14.26 -4.39
C GLY A 83 -18.77 13.72 -5.55
N ASP A 84 -18.34 14.56 -6.51
CA ASP A 84 -17.49 14.11 -7.61
C ASP A 84 -16.12 13.65 -7.10
N LEU A 85 -15.58 14.27 -6.06
CA LEU A 85 -14.35 13.82 -5.42
C LEU A 85 -14.35 14.18 -3.93
N VAL A 86 -14.23 13.15 -3.10
CA VAL A 86 -14.06 13.29 -1.65
C VAL A 86 -12.65 12.83 -1.29
N GLU A 87 -11.88 13.71 -0.65
CA GLU A 87 -10.56 13.37 -0.10
C GLU A 87 -10.75 12.73 1.28
N VAL A 88 -10.12 11.58 1.50
CA VAL A 88 -10.16 10.86 2.78
C VAL A 88 -8.75 10.71 3.33
N ASP A 89 -8.60 10.93 4.63
CA ASP A 89 -7.34 10.79 5.36
C ASP A 89 -7.59 10.28 6.78
N THR A 90 -6.55 9.76 7.44
CA THR A 90 -6.61 9.32 8.83
C THR A 90 -5.61 10.07 9.69
N LEU A 91 -6.08 10.67 10.76
CA LEU A 91 -5.29 11.34 11.77
C LEU A 91 -5.20 10.50 13.05
N GLN A 92 -3.99 10.30 13.57
CA GLN A 92 -3.80 9.79 14.92
C GLN A 92 -3.87 10.94 15.93
N VAL A 93 -4.66 10.74 16.98
CA VAL A 93 -4.88 11.68 18.07
C VAL A 93 -4.60 10.98 19.40
N ILE A 94 -3.85 11.64 20.27
CA ILE A 94 -3.56 11.15 21.62
C ILE A 94 -4.32 12.08 22.56
N LEU A 95 -5.32 11.57 23.26
CA LEU A 95 -6.14 12.39 24.17
C LEU A 95 -5.50 12.49 25.54
N ILE A 96 -5.07 11.36 26.06
CA ILE A 96 -4.30 11.22 27.29
C ILE A 96 -3.27 10.11 27.08
N PRO A 97 -2.24 9.97 27.96
CA PRO A 97 -1.29 8.88 27.85
C PRO A 97 -1.99 7.53 27.73
N ASN A 98 -1.62 6.75 26.72
CA ASN A 98 -2.19 5.45 26.36
C ASN A 98 -3.64 5.45 25.80
N GLU A 99 -4.31 6.60 25.67
CA GLU A 99 -5.58 6.70 24.95
C GLU A 99 -5.34 7.29 23.55
N ILE A 100 -5.18 6.41 22.57
CA ILE A 100 -4.96 6.75 21.18
C ILE A 100 -6.25 6.54 20.39
N ARG A 101 -6.63 7.55 19.62
CA ARG A 101 -7.74 7.51 18.68
C ARG A 101 -7.26 7.75 17.26
N TYR A 102 -8.04 7.23 16.32
CA TYR A 102 -7.83 7.41 14.90
C TYR A 102 -9.07 8.10 14.34
N GLN A 103 -8.95 9.38 14.04
CA GLN A 103 -9.99 10.14 13.34
C GLN A 103 -9.84 9.88 11.85
N PHE A 104 -10.88 9.35 11.24
CA PHE A 104 -11.03 9.35 9.80
C PHE A 104 -11.75 10.62 9.40
N SER A 105 -11.19 11.34 8.45
CA SER A 105 -11.74 12.58 7.94
C SER A 105 -12.00 12.43 6.45
N ALA A 106 -13.11 12.99 6.01
CA ALA A 106 -13.48 13.08 4.61
C ALA A 106 -13.86 14.52 4.31
N ARG A 107 -13.38 15.06 3.19
CA ARG A 107 -13.77 16.39 2.73
C ARG A 107 -14.11 16.37 1.27
N ASP A 108 -15.30 16.87 0.93
CA ASP A 108 -15.66 17.14 -0.45
C ASP A 108 -14.84 18.30 -1.01
N VAL A 109 -14.25 18.10 -2.20
CA VAL A 109 -13.34 19.11 -2.78
C VAL A 109 -14.07 20.31 -3.39
N VAL A 110 -15.40 20.27 -3.52
CA VAL A 110 -16.23 21.33 -4.11
C VAL A 110 -17.02 22.07 -3.03
N ALA A 111 -17.96 21.38 -2.38
CA ALA A 111 -18.83 21.88 -1.32
C ALA A 111 -18.10 22.14 0.00
N ARG A 112 -16.87 21.63 0.17
CA ARG A 112 -16.11 21.74 1.43
C ARG A 112 -16.82 21.12 2.63
N PHE A 113 -17.78 20.23 2.37
CA PHE A 113 -18.52 19.48 3.36
C PHE A 113 -17.60 18.42 3.98
N ASP A 114 -17.53 18.42 5.31
CA ASP A 114 -16.67 17.53 6.09
C ASP A 114 -17.48 16.39 6.71
N GLY A 115 -16.88 15.21 6.79
CA GLY A 115 -17.37 14.09 7.58
C GLY A 115 -16.23 13.55 8.42
N LEU A 116 -16.41 13.53 9.74
CA LEU A 116 -15.38 13.15 10.70
C LEU A 116 -15.91 12.01 11.55
N ARG A 117 -15.07 11.01 11.82
CA ARG A 117 -15.42 9.98 12.79
C ARG A 117 -14.19 9.36 13.42
N ALA A 118 -14.21 9.23 14.73
CA ALA A 118 -13.14 8.62 15.50
C ALA A 118 -13.38 7.13 15.75
N TYR A 119 -12.29 6.36 15.75
CA TYR A 119 -12.25 4.95 16.11
C TYR A 119 -11.04 4.63 16.98
N LYS A 120 -11.12 3.49 17.70
CA LYS A 120 -10.00 2.95 18.50
C LYS A 120 -8.91 2.25 17.66
N SER A 121 -9.11 2.09 16.35
CA SER A 121 -8.10 1.48 15.47
C SER A 121 -8.17 1.99 14.02
N GLN A 122 -7.01 2.13 13.39
CA GLN A 122 -6.84 2.41 11.96
C GLN A 122 -6.80 1.10 11.16
N SER A 123 -7.91 0.37 11.17
CA SER A 123 -8.04 -0.88 10.39
C SER A 123 -8.91 -0.66 9.15
N SER A 124 -8.74 -1.52 8.15
CA SER A 124 -9.59 -1.46 6.95
C SER A 124 -11.06 -1.77 7.21
N VAL A 125 -11.38 -2.46 8.31
CA VAL A 125 -12.77 -2.65 8.76
C VAL A 125 -13.34 -1.32 9.26
N LYS A 126 -12.56 -0.54 10.03
CA LYS A 126 -13.00 0.79 10.50
C LYS A 126 -13.13 1.78 9.34
N ALA A 127 -12.20 1.77 8.39
CA ALA A 127 -12.34 2.56 7.16
C ALA A 127 -13.62 2.21 6.38
N ALA A 128 -13.99 0.92 6.29
CA ALA A 128 -15.25 0.50 5.67
C ALA A 128 -16.49 0.98 6.44
N HIS A 129 -16.46 0.96 7.77
CA HIS A 129 -17.53 1.54 8.60
C HIS A 129 -17.62 3.06 8.41
N PHE A 130 -16.47 3.72 8.24
CA PHE A 130 -16.43 5.15 7.94
C PHE A 130 -17.06 5.46 6.58
N LEU A 131 -16.80 4.65 5.56
CA LEU A 131 -17.49 4.79 4.26
C LEU A 131 -19.02 4.71 4.39
N GLN A 132 -19.52 3.78 5.21
CA GLN A 132 -20.96 3.69 5.48
C GLN A 132 -21.49 4.95 6.16
N TYR A 133 -20.75 5.50 7.11
CA TYR A 133 -21.08 6.77 7.76
C TYR A 133 -21.11 7.94 6.77
N LEU A 134 -20.13 8.04 5.87
CA LEU A 134 -20.10 9.11 4.87
C LEU A 134 -21.34 9.09 3.97
N GLN A 135 -21.83 7.90 3.61
CA GLN A 135 -23.04 7.79 2.80
C GLN A 135 -24.32 8.24 3.52
N THR A 136 -24.35 8.17 4.86
CA THR A 136 -25.48 8.70 5.63
C THR A 136 -25.33 10.18 5.93
N LYS A 137 -24.10 10.66 6.12
CA LYS A 137 -23.80 12.05 6.51
C LYS A 137 -23.82 13.01 5.33
N PHE A 138 -23.33 12.59 4.16
CA PHE A 138 -23.21 13.47 3.00
C PHE A 138 -24.57 13.65 2.32
N PRO A 139 -25.02 14.89 2.07
CA PRO A 139 -26.32 15.15 1.43
C PRO A 139 -26.33 14.89 -0.08
N PHE A 140 -25.27 14.27 -0.62
CA PHE A 140 -25.07 13.99 -2.04
C PHE A 140 -24.34 12.66 -2.24
N LYS A 141 -24.50 12.07 -3.44
CA LYS A 141 -23.86 10.79 -3.78
C LYS A 141 -22.35 10.99 -4.00
N ILE A 142 -21.55 10.23 -3.24
CA ILE A 142 -20.10 10.15 -3.44
C ILE A 142 -19.81 9.27 -4.65
N LYS A 143 -19.20 9.86 -5.69
CA LYS A 143 -18.83 9.18 -6.95
C LYS A 143 -17.40 8.68 -6.93
N ALA A 144 -16.49 9.45 -6.33
CA ALA A 144 -15.11 9.05 -6.17
C ALA A 144 -14.52 9.46 -4.82
N ILE A 145 -13.62 8.63 -4.32
CA ILE A 145 -12.84 8.87 -3.12
C ILE A 145 -11.37 8.89 -3.48
N GLN A 146 -10.64 9.87 -2.95
CA GLN A 146 -9.18 9.94 -3.02
C GLN A 146 -8.57 9.59 -1.67
N ILE A 147 -7.61 8.67 -1.67
CA ILE A 147 -6.92 8.16 -0.49
C ILE A 147 -5.41 8.21 -0.70
N ASP A 148 -4.68 8.16 0.41
CA ASP A 148 -3.26 7.86 0.39
C ASP A 148 -3.00 6.35 0.20
N GLY A 149 -1.73 5.95 0.27
CA GLY A 149 -1.31 4.55 0.13
C GLY A 149 -1.46 3.69 1.40
N GLY A 150 -2.20 4.18 2.40
CA GLY A 150 -2.41 3.58 3.72
C GLY A 150 -2.89 2.14 3.68
N SER A 151 -2.67 1.42 4.77
CA SER A 151 -3.08 0.01 4.88
C SER A 151 -4.55 -0.16 5.28
N GLU A 152 -5.11 0.85 5.93
CA GLU A 152 -6.50 1.02 6.28
C GLU A 152 -7.39 1.15 5.04
N PHE A 153 -6.91 1.77 3.96
CA PHE A 153 -7.68 1.91 2.73
C PHE A 153 -7.53 0.75 1.76
N LYS A 154 -7.12 -0.43 2.26
CA LYS A 154 -6.96 -1.68 1.50
C LYS A 154 -8.02 -2.70 1.89
N LYS A 155 -8.09 -3.82 1.17
CA LYS A 155 -8.91 -5.00 1.52
C LYS A 155 -10.38 -4.63 1.77
N HIS A 156 -10.82 -4.50 3.02
CA HIS A 156 -12.22 -4.27 3.36
C HIS A 156 -12.74 -2.93 2.83
N PHE A 157 -11.92 -1.86 2.90
CA PHE A 157 -12.31 -0.56 2.36
C PHE A 157 -12.48 -0.59 0.84
N GLU A 158 -11.51 -1.17 0.13
CA GLU A 158 -11.57 -1.33 -1.33
C GLU A 158 -12.76 -2.17 -1.77
N GLN A 159 -13.02 -3.28 -1.06
CA GLN A 159 -14.17 -4.14 -1.34
C GLN A 159 -15.50 -3.41 -1.16
N GLU A 160 -15.63 -2.57 -0.13
CA GLU A 160 -16.85 -1.79 0.07
C GLU A 160 -17.00 -0.68 -0.98
N CYS A 161 -15.91 -0.04 -1.39
CA CYS A 161 -15.96 0.92 -2.51
C CYS A 161 -16.40 0.23 -3.81
N GLU A 162 -15.84 -0.94 -4.11
CA GLU A 162 -16.18 -1.76 -5.28
C GLU A 162 -17.66 -2.16 -5.28
N LYS A 163 -18.16 -2.71 -4.17
CA LYS A 163 -19.58 -3.08 -4.02
C LYS A 163 -20.55 -1.91 -4.20
N ARG A 164 -20.12 -0.71 -3.82
CA ARG A 164 -20.94 0.52 -3.88
C ARG A 164 -20.69 1.33 -5.15
N GLU A 165 -19.87 0.82 -6.06
CA GLU A 165 -19.50 1.45 -7.34
C GLU A 165 -18.88 2.85 -7.16
N ILE A 166 -18.11 3.05 -6.09
CA ILE A 166 -17.41 4.29 -5.80
C ILE A 166 -16.00 4.20 -6.36
N MET A 167 -15.64 5.07 -7.31
CA MET A 167 -14.29 5.09 -7.86
C MET A 167 -13.27 5.40 -6.77
N LEU A 168 -12.23 4.57 -6.67
CA LEU A 168 -11.19 4.77 -5.66
C LEU A 168 -9.87 5.21 -6.30
N PHE A 169 -9.40 6.39 -5.91
CA PHE A 169 -8.17 7.00 -6.41
C PHE A 169 -7.08 6.97 -5.35
N GLU A 170 -6.00 6.24 -5.61
CA GLU A 170 -4.81 6.21 -4.75
C GLU A 170 -3.79 7.27 -5.20
N LEU A 171 -3.30 8.05 -4.25
CA LEU A 171 -2.25 9.05 -4.48
C LEU A 171 -0.90 8.42 -4.83
N PRO A 172 -0.15 8.99 -5.79
CA PRO A 172 1.21 8.55 -6.08
C PRO A 172 2.09 8.59 -4.82
N PRO A 173 3.07 7.69 -4.69
CA PRO A 173 3.99 7.73 -3.56
C PRO A 173 4.64 9.10 -3.44
N ARG A 174 4.78 9.60 -2.21
CA ARG A 174 5.43 10.90 -1.90
C ARG A 174 4.75 12.11 -2.55
N SER A 175 3.42 12.06 -2.71
CA SER A 175 2.62 13.18 -3.23
C SER A 175 1.56 13.69 -2.24
N PRO A 176 1.92 13.98 -0.96
CA PRO A 176 0.94 14.36 0.08
C PRO A 176 0.15 15.62 -0.30
N LYS A 177 0.80 16.58 -0.98
CA LYS A 177 0.20 17.83 -1.47
C LYS A 177 -1.09 17.68 -2.29
N LEU A 178 -1.35 16.49 -2.84
CA LEU A 178 -2.54 16.19 -3.62
C LEU A 178 -3.79 15.93 -2.76
N ASN A 179 -3.64 15.72 -1.44
CA ASN A 179 -4.73 15.62 -0.45
C ASN A 179 -4.87 16.91 0.38
N GLY A 180 -4.47 18.04 -0.19
CA GLY A 180 -4.31 19.28 0.56
C GLY A 180 -5.62 19.84 1.15
N HIS A 181 -6.81 19.40 0.70
CA HIS A 181 -8.06 19.88 1.28
C HIS A 181 -8.37 19.17 2.59
N VAL A 182 -8.27 17.84 2.63
CA VAL A 182 -8.48 17.10 3.86
C VAL A 182 -7.32 17.32 4.86
N GLU A 183 -6.08 17.47 4.40
CA GLU A 183 -4.95 17.79 5.29
C GLU A 183 -5.13 19.14 5.98
N ARG A 184 -5.65 20.16 5.26
CA ARG A 184 -5.97 21.46 5.86
C ARG A 184 -7.10 21.36 6.86
N ALA A 185 -8.15 20.60 6.55
CA ALA A 185 -9.27 20.35 7.47
C ALA A 185 -8.78 19.66 8.75
N ASN A 186 -7.93 18.64 8.61
CA ASN A 186 -7.34 17.92 9.74
C ASN A 186 -6.52 18.84 10.65
N ARG A 187 -5.80 19.81 10.08
CA ARG A 187 -5.08 20.80 10.87
C ARG A 187 -6.05 21.69 11.65
N THR A 188 -7.09 22.20 11.00
CA THR A 188 -8.14 22.99 11.68
C THR A 188 -8.79 22.20 12.81
N HIS A 189 -9.21 20.95 12.59
CA HIS A 189 -9.79 20.12 13.66
C HIS A 189 -8.80 19.82 14.79
N ARG A 190 -7.50 19.71 14.49
CA ARG A 190 -6.49 19.57 15.53
C ARG A 190 -6.41 20.83 16.39
N GLU A 191 -6.25 21.99 15.77
CA GLU A 191 -6.02 23.27 16.44
C GLU A 191 -7.27 23.80 17.15
N GLU A 192 -8.46 23.62 16.56
CA GLU A 192 -9.70 24.25 17.05
C GLU A 192 -10.58 23.30 17.89
N PHE A 193 -10.46 21.98 17.71
CA PHE A 193 -11.25 21.00 18.48
C PHE A 193 -10.38 20.24 19.48
N TYR A 194 -9.37 19.51 19.01
CA TYR A 194 -8.58 18.65 19.89
C TYR A 194 -7.67 19.39 20.89
N GLU A 195 -7.25 20.61 20.58
CA GLU A 195 -6.40 21.42 21.45
C GLU A 195 -7.20 22.34 22.39
N VAL A 196 -8.51 22.47 22.17
CA VAL A 196 -9.36 23.44 22.89
C VAL A 196 -10.44 22.76 23.72
N GLU A 197 -11.04 21.67 23.22
CA GLU A 197 -12.18 21.01 23.84
C GLU A 197 -11.76 19.86 24.77
N ASP A 198 -12.52 19.66 25.85
CA ASP A 198 -12.40 18.49 26.70
C ASP A 198 -13.06 17.28 26.05
N ILE A 199 -12.24 16.43 25.43
CA ILE A 199 -12.71 15.27 24.67
C ILE A 199 -13.05 14.10 25.59
N ASP A 200 -14.29 13.61 25.49
CA ASP A 200 -14.75 12.49 26.31
C ASP A 200 -14.06 11.17 25.92
N LEU A 201 -13.73 10.31 26.89
CA LEU A 201 -13.02 9.04 26.69
C LEU A 201 -13.92 7.90 26.16
N SER A 202 -15.24 8.04 26.22
CA SER A 202 -16.20 7.25 25.43
C SER A 202 -16.06 7.58 23.94
N ILE A 203 -16.05 6.55 23.12
CA ILE A 203 -15.98 6.73 21.66
C ILE A 203 -17.30 7.24 21.10
N GLU A 204 -18.42 6.94 21.77
CA GLU A 204 -19.75 7.41 21.40
C GLU A 204 -19.87 8.91 21.65
N GLU A 205 -19.47 9.39 22.82
CA GLU A 205 -19.53 10.82 23.16
C GLU A 205 -18.57 11.64 22.29
N HIS A 206 -17.33 11.19 22.10
CA HIS A 206 -16.42 11.88 21.20
C HIS A 206 -16.95 11.99 19.76
N ASN A 207 -17.64 10.96 19.27
CA ASN A 207 -18.25 11.05 17.94
C ASN A 207 -19.45 12.00 17.91
N ARG A 208 -20.16 12.21 19.05
CA ARG A 208 -21.16 13.27 19.16
C ARG A 208 -20.51 14.64 19.11
N GLN A 209 -19.46 14.85 19.90
CA GLN A 209 -18.69 16.11 19.91
C GLN A 209 -18.13 16.46 18.52
N LEU A 210 -17.70 15.47 17.73
CA LEU A 210 -17.24 15.68 16.36
C LEU A 210 -18.35 16.06 15.35
N GLU A 211 -19.62 15.87 15.72
CA GLU A 211 -20.77 16.12 14.85
C GLU A 211 -21.51 17.42 15.16
N GLU A 212 -21.20 18.07 16.28
CA GLU A 212 -21.70 19.39 16.71
C GLU A 212 -21.00 20.54 15.97
#